data_AF-A0A1Q5G5I8-F1
#
_entry.id   AF-A0A1Q5G5I8-F1
#
_cell.length_a   1.000
_cell.length_b   1.000
_cell.length_c   1.000
_cell.angle_alpha   90.00
_cell.angle_beta   90.00
_cell.angle_gamma   90.00
#
_symmetry.space_group_name_H-M   'P 1'
#
loop_
_entity.id
_entity.type
_entity.pdbx_description
1 polymer ?
#
loop_
_entity_poly.entity_id
_entity_poly.type
_entity_poly.pdbx_seq_one_letter_code
_entity_poly.pdbx_strand_id
1 'polypeptide(L)'
;MPATSEYPELVALQSRISPLSHLKQNIVMTYAIHGGLEHSVERTAAVLANLMGVPAPHFSRARRELESEGWLEHTHSEGQVKFYRLGEKATGREVVVALRSRTTA
;
A
#
# COMPACT_ATOMS: atom_id res chain seq x y z
N MET A 1 29.02 -9.14 -13.85
CA MET A 1 28.49 -7.80 -13.54
C MET A 1 27.19 -8.02 -12.77
N PRO A 2 27.03 -7.57 -11.52
CA PRO A 2 25.72 -7.65 -10.87
C PRO A 2 24.78 -6.71 -11.63
N ALA A 3 23.60 -7.21 -12.02
CA ALA A 3 22.58 -6.39 -12.66
C ALA A 3 22.08 -5.37 -11.63
N THR A 4 22.48 -4.11 -11.79
CA THR A 4 21.87 -2.99 -11.07
C THR A 4 20.43 -2.91 -11.56
N SER A 5 19.46 -3.31 -10.73
CA SER A 5 18.05 -3.21 -11.08
C SER A 5 17.71 -1.75 -11.38
N GLU A 6 16.97 -1.51 -12.46
CA GLU A 6 16.49 -0.16 -12.83
C GLU A 6 15.54 0.44 -11.78
N TYR A 7 15.02 -0.38 -10.86
CA TYR A 7 14.07 0.01 -9.80
C TYR A 7 14.45 -0.64 -8.45
N PRO A 8 15.55 -0.20 -7.80
CA PRO A 8 16.04 -0.79 -6.55
C PRO A 8 15.01 -0.74 -5.41
N GLU A 9 14.14 0.27 -5.40
CA GLU A 9 13.07 0.43 -4.43
C GLU A 9 11.97 -0.64 -4.56
N LEU A 10 11.67 -1.09 -5.77
CA LEU A 10 10.73 -2.18 -6.02
C LEU A 10 11.32 -3.53 -5.60
N VAL A 11 12.62 -3.74 -5.81
CA VAL A 11 13.34 -4.93 -5.32
C VAL A 11 13.33 -4.98 -3.79
N ALA A 12 13.56 -3.83 -3.14
CA ALA A 12 13.48 -3.72 -1.69
C ALA A 12 12.05 -3.94 -1.17
N LEU A 13 11.03 -3.44 -1.87
CA LEU A 13 9.64 -3.71 -1.55
C LEU A 13 9.32 -5.21 -1.68
N GLN A 14 9.70 -5.84 -2.79
CA GLN A 14 9.45 -7.26 -3.06
C GLN A 14 10.08 -8.16 -1.99
N SER A 15 11.32 -7.84 -1.57
CA SER A 15 11.99 -8.54 -0.46
C SER A 15 11.20 -8.42 0.84
N ARG A 16 10.69 -7.24 1.18
CA ARG A 16 9.94 -6.98 2.42
C ARG A 16 8.59 -7.70 2.47
N ILE A 17 7.89 -7.78 1.34
CA ILE A 17 6.58 -8.44 1.26
C ILE A 17 6.68 -9.96 1.06
N SER A 18 7.87 -10.50 0.79
CA SER A 18 8.08 -11.94 0.57
C SER A 18 7.48 -12.88 1.63
N PRO A 19 7.36 -12.51 2.93
CA PRO A 19 6.72 -13.37 3.93
C PRO A 19 5.17 -13.33 3.88
N LEU A 20 4.57 -12.38 3.16
CA LEU A 20 3.11 -12.26 3.07
C LEU A 20 2.53 -13.32 2.13
N SER A 21 1.22 -13.58 2.22
CA SER A 21 0.55 -14.43 1.24
C SER A 21 0.63 -13.83 -0.17
N HIS A 22 0.58 -14.66 -1.22
CA HIS A 22 0.63 -14.19 -2.61
C HIS A 22 -0.41 -13.11 -2.93
N LEU A 23 -1.63 -13.24 -2.38
CA LEU A 23 -2.66 -12.21 -2.54
C LEU A 23 -2.21 -10.87 -1.94
N LYS A 24 -1.69 -10.88 -0.71
CA LYS A 24 -1.20 -9.68 -0.03
C LYS A 24 -0.01 -9.06 -0.77
N GLN A 25 0.92 -9.89 -1.26
CA GLN A 25 2.03 -9.44 -2.10
C GLN A 25 1.54 -8.73 -3.36
N ASN A 26 0.61 -9.35 -4.10
CA ASN A 26 0.04 -8.79 -5.32
C ASN A 26 -0.69 -7.47 -5.07
N ILE A 27 -1.41 -7.36 -3.95
CA ILE A 27 -2.08 -6.11 -3.57
C ILE A 27 -1.03 -5.01 -3.36
N VAL A 28 -0.02 -5.26 -2.53
CA VAL A 28 1.01 -4.23 -2.23
C VAL A 28 1.75 -3.81 -3.50
N MET A 29 2.13 -4.76 -4.37
CA MET A 29 2.74 -4.43 -5.66
C MET A 29 1.80 -3.65 -6.59
N THR A 30 0.50 -3.97 -6.59
CA THR A 30 -0.49 -3.21 -7.37
C THR A 30 -0.54 -1.75 -6.91
N TYR A 31 -0.51 -1.50 -5.59
CA TYR A 31 -0.42 -0.16 -5.05
C TYR A 31 0.87 0.56 -5.46
N ALA A 32 2.02 -0.12 -5.42
CA ALA A 32 3.29 0.42 -5.88
C ALA A 32 3.26 0.81 -7.37
N ILE A 33 2.68 -0.02 -8.22
CA ILE A 33 2.58 0.23 -9.68
C ILE A 33 1.68 1.43 -9.98
N HIS A 34 0.57 1.59 -9.25
CA HIS A 34 -0.44 2.59 -9.57
C HIS A 34 -0.25 3.93 -8.85
N GLY A 35 0.36 3.93 -7.67
CA GLY A 35 0.57 5.12 -6.83
C GLY A 35 2.04 5.44 -6.56
N GLY A 36 2.98 4.63 -7.05
CA GLY A 36 4.37 4.72 -6.61
C GLY A 36 4.49 4.50 -5.10
N LEU A 37 5.53 5.07 -4.50
CA LEU A 37 5.77 4.99 -3.05
C LEU A 37 5.06 6.07 -2.24
N GLU A 38 4.51 7.11 -2.88
CA GLU A 38 4.03 8.30 -2.17
C GLU A 38 2.56 8.62 -2.41
N HIS A 39 1.99 8.22 -3.54
CA HIS A 39 0.66 8.68 -3.93
C HIS A 39 -0.44 7.68 -3.54
N SER A 40 -1.59 8.26 -3.22
CA SER A 40 -2.85 7.53 -3.10
C SER A 40 -3.22 6.93 -4.44
N VAL A 41 -3.70 5.69 -4.42
CA VAL A 41 -4.25 5.04 -5.61
C VAL A 41 -5.72 5.41 -5.73
N GLU A 42 -6.02 6.29 -6.68
CA GLU A 42 -7.35 6.79 -7.01
C GLU A 42 -8.20 5.76 -7.76
N ARG A 43 -8.32 4.55 -7.19
CA ARG A 43 -9.14 3.44 -7.72
C ARG A 43 -9.88 2.73 -6.60
N THR A 44 -11.11 2.35 -6.88
CA THR A 44 -11.95 1.64 -5.92
C THR A 44 -11.44 0.21 -5.69
N ALA A 45 -11.83 -0.38 -4.56
CA ALA A 45 -11.52 -1.78 -4.25
C ALA A 45 -12.02 -2.74 -5.34
N ALA A 46 -13.20 -2.48 -5.91
CA ALA A 46 -13.78 -3.31 -6.95
C ALA A 46 -12.96 -3.25 -8.24
N VAL A 47 -12.47 -2.07 -8.62
CA VAL A 47 -11.60 -1.90 -9.80
C VAL A 47 -10.29 -2.65 -9.59
N LEU A 48 -9.64 -2.49 -8.44
CA LEU A 48 -8.37 -3.17 -8.14
C LEU A 48 -8.56 -4.69 -8.05
N ALA A 49 -9.65 -5.17 -7.45
CA ALA A 49 -9.96 -6.59 -7.37
C ALA A 49 -10.15 -7.20 -8.78
N ASN A 50 -10.88 -6.52 -9.66
CA ASN A 50 -11.09 -6.95 -11.03
C ASN A 50 -9.78 -7.00 -11.83
N LEU A 51 -8.91 -5.98 -11.69
CA LEU A 51 -7.60 -5.95 -12.35
C LEU A 51 -6.72 -7.14 -11.97
N MET A 52 -6.83 -7.61 -10.73
CA MET A 52 -6.08 -8.77 -10.26
C MET A 52 -6.78 -10.12 -10.49
N GLY A 53 -8.00 -10.12 -11.03
CA GLY A 53 -8.80 -11.34 -11.21
C GLY A 53 -9.23 -12.00 -9.88
N VAL A 54 -9.40 -11.21 -8.81
CA VAL A 54 -9.76 -11.69 -7.47
C VAL A 54 -11.17 -11.22 -7.09
N PRO A 55 -12.00 -12.03 -6.42
CA PRO A 55 -13.30 -11.57 -5.94
C PRO A 55 -13.17 -10.40 -4.95
N ALA A 56 -14.01 -9.38 -5.13
CA ALA A 56 -13.99 -8.15 -4.31
C ALA A 56 -14.04 -8.37 -2.78
N PRO A 57 -14.77 -9.38 -2.23
CA PRO A 57 -14.74 -9.64 -0.79
C PRO A 57 -13.37 -10.10 -0.28
N HIS A 58 -12.67 -10.94 -1.04
CA HIS A 58 -11.33 -11.43 -0.69
C HIS A 58 -10.31 -10.30 -0.75
N PHE A 59 -10.38 -9.47 -1.80
CA PHE A 59 -9.57 -8.27 -1.91
C PHE A 59 -9.79 -7.32 -0.73
N SER A 60 -11.06 -7.03 -0.41
CA SER A 60 -11.42 -6.08 0.64
C SER A 60 -10.95 -6.57 2.01
N ARG A 61 -11.05 -7.86 2.28
CA ARG A 61 -10.52 -8.47 3.52
C ARG A 61 -9.01 -8.33 3.59
N ALA A 62 -8.29 -8.78 2.56
CA ALA A 62 -6.83 -8.71 2.52
C ALA A 62 -6.32 -7.25 2.61
N ARG A 63 -7.00 -6.30 1.97
CA ARG A 63 -6.68 -4.87 2.04
C ARG A 63 -6.84 -4.31 3.47
N ARG A 64 -7.90 -4.69 4.19
CA ARG A 64 -8.09 -4.29 5.59
C ARG A 64 -7.01 -4.87 6.50
N GLU A 65 -6.63 -6.13 6.27
CA GLU A 65 -5.52 -6.75 7.02
C GLU A 65 -4.20 -6.00 6.75
N LEU A 66 -3.90 -5.70 5.48
CA LEU A 66 -2.72 -4.91 5.09
C LEU A 66 -2.71 -3.49 5.69
N GLU A 67 -3.86 -2.83 5.73
CA GLU A 67 -4.05 -1.54 6.43
C GLU A 67 -3.72 -1.69 7.92
N SER A 68 -4.32 -2.68 8.59
CA SER A 68 -4.08 -2.91 10.03
C SER A 68 -2.65 -3.29 10.38
N GLU A 69 -1.93 -3.90 9.43
CA GLU A 69 -0.53 -4.31 9.56
C GLU A 69 0.47 -3.20 9.16
N GLY A 70 -0.02 -2.02 8.76
CA GLY A 70 0.81 -0.87 8.36
C GLY A 70 1.44 -0.97 6.96
N TRP A 71 0.99 -1.91 6.13
CA TRP A 71 1.43 -2.04 4.73
C TRP A 71 0.72 -1.06 3.80
N LEU A 72 -0.52 -0.70 4.15
CA LEU A 72 -1.30 0.33 3.46
C LEU A 72 -1.74 1.38 4.47
N GLU A 73 -1.87 2.61 4.00
CA GLU A 73 -2.34 3.72 4.82
C GLU A 73 -3.58 4.34 4.17
N HIS A 74 -4.64 4.50 4.95
CA HIS A 74 -5.82 5.23 4.51
C HIS A 74 -5.47 6.71 4.34
N THR A 75 -5.75 7.27 3.17
CA THR A 75 -5.42 8.67 2.88
C THR A 75 -6.64 9.56 3.04
N HIS A 76 -7.71 9.26 2.31
CA HIS A 76 -8.96 10.01 2.37
C HIS A 76 -10.13 9.15 1.90
N SER A 77 -11.34 9.68 2.00
CA SER A 77 -12.54 9.02 1.53
C SER A 77 -13.35 9.97 0.66
N GLU A 78 -13.88 9.49 -0.45
CA GLU A 78 -14.90 10.20 -1.24
C GLU A 78 -16.22 9.43 -1.10
N GLY A 79 -17.17 10.03 -0.38
CA GLY A 79 -18.39 9.35 0.02
C GLY A 79 -18.10 8.10 0.85
N GLN A 80 -18.52 6.93 0.34
CA GLN A 80 -18.30 5.62 0.98
C GLN A 80 -17.03 4.91 0.49
N VAL A 81 -16.31 5.48 -0.48
CA VAL A 81 -15.11 4.88 -1.06
C VAL A 81 -13.88 5.37 -0.29
N LYS A 82 -13.07 4.42 0.21
CA LYS A 82 -11.80 4.69 0.88
C LYS A 82 -10.63 4.53 -0.09
N PHE A 83 -9.73 5.50 -0.09
CA PHE A 83 -8.51 5.53 -0.87
C PHE A 83 -7.28 5.33 0.00
N TYR A 84 -6.26 4.70 -0.58
CA TYR A 84 -5.12 4.18 0.16
C TYR A 84 -3.82 4.42 -0.62
N ARG A 85 -2.73 4.58 0.13
CA ARG A 85 -1.35 4.56 -0.38
C ARG A 85 -0.53 3.46 0.30
N LEU A 86 0.70 3.27 -0.14
CA LEU A 86 1.65 2.42 0.56
C LEU A 86 1.97 3.00 1.95
N GLY A 87 1.86 2.15 2.97
CA GLY A 87 2.17 2.50 4.35
C GLY A 87 3.67 2.42 4.64
N GLU A 88 4.04 2.83 5.86
CA GLU A 88 5.43 2.92 6.33
C GLU A 88 6.21 1.60 6.17
N LYS A 89 5.56 0.47 6.47
CA LYS A 89 6.16 -0.86 6.34
C LYS A 89 6.52 -1.20 4.88
N ALA A 90 5.69 -0.73 3.95
CA ALA A 90 5.89 -0.89 2.51
C ALA A 90 6.88 0.14 1.92
N THR A 91 7.02 1.34 2.49
CA THR A 91 7.98 2.34 1.98
C THR A 91 9.34 2.26 2.65
N GLY A 92 9.43 1.63 3.83
CA GLY A 92 10.67 1.47 4.59
C GLY A 92 11.09 2.77 5.25
N ARG A 93 10.17 3.74 5.30
CA ARG A 93 10.33 5.02 5.97
C ARG A 93 9.91 4.84 7.43
N GLU A 94 10.81 5.03 8.38
CA GLU A 94 10.43 5.37 9.74
C GLU A 94 9.90 6.81 9.73
N VAL A 95 8.59 7.01 9.90
CA VAL A 95 8.05 8.36 10.08
C VAL A 95 8.37 8.82 11.51
N VAL A 96 9.52 9.47 11.68
CA VAL A 96 9.95 10.04 12.96
C VAL A 96 9.35 11.44 13.16
N VAL A 97 8.05 11.67 12.92
CA VAL A 97 7.40 12.90 13.42
C VAL A 97 5.93 12.66 13.75
N ALA A 98 5.62 12.44 15.02
CA ALA A 98 4.30 12.78 15.53
C ALA A 98 4.20 14.32 15.56
N LEU A 99 3.55 14.92 14.56
CA LEU A 99 3.19 16.33 14.62
C LEU A 99 2.10 16.47 15.69
N ARG A 100 2.53 16.59 16.96
CA ARG A 100 1.67 17.08 18.03
C ARG A 100 1.32 18.52 17.67
N SER A 101 0.15 18.74 17.09
CA SER A 101 -0.47 20.05 17.08
C SER A 101 -0.59 20.50 18.54
N ARG A 102 0.28 21.42 18.93
CA ARG A 102 0.13 22.21 20.14
C ARG A 102 -1.14 23.02 19.94
N THR A 103 -2.26 22.58 20.49
CA THR A 103 -3.36 23.48 20.81
C THR A 103 -2.84 24.38 21.93
N THR A 104 -2.37 25.57 21.55
CA THR A 104 -2.12 26.68 22.45
C THR A 104 -3.14 27.77 22.16
N ALA A 105 -3.72 28.29 23.24
CA ALA A 105 -4.78 29.30 23.38
C ALA A 105 -6.20 28.73 23.39
#